data_AF-A0A397YD98-F1
#
_entry.id   AF-A0A397YD98-F1
#
_cell.length_a   1.000
_cell.length_b   1.000
_cell.length_c   1.000
_cell.angle_alpha   90.00
_cell.angle_beta   90.00
_cell.angle_gamma   90.00
#
_symmetry.space_group_name_H-M   'P 1'
#
loop_
_entity.id
_entity.type
_entity.pdbx_description
1 polymer ?
#
loop_
_entity_poly.entity_id
_entity_poly.type
_entity_poly.pdbx_seq_one_letter_code
_entity_poly.pdbx_strand_id
1 'polypeptide(L)' 'MLMTQRQMLQAQNMMFPNPERIPKVRRSMCRIKHVLTERAIEEPDPRRSAEMKRMVNAM' A
#
# COMPACT_ATOMS: atom_id res chain seq x y z
N MET A 1 -12.31 -6.85 3.27
CA MET A 1 -11.38 -5.91 2.59
C MET A 1 -12.15 -4.68 2.10
N LEU A 2 -11.59 -3.46 2.22
CA LEU A 2 -12.30 -2.19 1.95
C LEU A 2 -12.78 -2.05 0.51
N MET A 3 -11.97 -2.47 -0.47
CA MET A 3 -12.34 -2.39 -1.88
C MET A 3 -13.51 -3.32 -2.23
N THR A 4 -13.45 -4.57 -1.74
CA THR A 4 -14.54 -5.54 -1.89
C THR A 4 -15.82 -5.03 -1.22
N GLN A 5 -15.72 -4.49 0.00
CA GLN A 5 -16.87 -3.92 0.71
C GLN A 5 -17.49 -2.74 -0.07
N ARG A 6 -16.66 -1.85 -0.65
CA ARG A 6 -17.12 -0.75 -1.50
C ARG A 6 -17.89 -1.25 -2.71
N GLN A 7 -17.34 -2.24 -3.43
CA GLN A 7 -18.00 -2.83 -4.61
C GLN A 7 -19.32 -3.48 -4.25
N MET A 8 -19.38 -4.23 -3.14
CA MET A 8 -20.60 -4.88 -2.68
C MET A 8 -21.71 -3.89 -2.33
N LEU A 9 -21.39 -2.80 -1.62
CA LEU A 9 -22.38 -1.78 -1.25
C LEU A 9 -22.86 -1.01 -2.49
N GLN A 10 -21.95 -0.66 -3.40
CA GLN A 10 -22.30 -0.02 -4.67
C GLN A 10 -23.25 -0.90 -5.51
N ALA A 11 -23.00 -2.22 -5.57
CA ALA A 11 -23.88 -3.16 -6.27
C ALA A 11 -25.30 -3.24 -5.66
N GLN A 12 -25.44 -2.88 -4.39
CA GLN A 12 -26.72 -2.84 -3.67
C GLN A 12 -27.30 -1.42 -3.59
N ASN A 13 -26.80 -0.46 -4.38
CA ASN A 13 -27.17 0.96 -4.32
C ASN A 13 -27.02 1.60 -2.91
N MET A 14 -26.13 1.04 -2.10
CA MET A 14 -25.82 1.56 -0.76
C MET A 14 -24.56 2.42 -0.77
N MET A 15 -24.55 3.43 0.09
CA MET A 15 -23.39 4.29 0.35
C MET A 15 -22.32 3.52 1.13
N PHE A 16 -21.05 3.72 0.74
CA PHE A 16 -19.92 3.18 1.48
C PHE A 16 -19.67 4.02 2.74
N PRO A 17 -19.76 3.43 3.96
CA PRO A 17 -19.54 4.19 5.19
C PRO A 17 -18.06 4.55 5.35
N ASN A 18 -17.78 5.75 5.85
CA ASN A 18 -16.43 6.27 6.10
C ASN A 18 -15.52 6.19 4.85
N PRO A 19 -15.82 6.97 3.79
CA PRO A 19 -15.10 6.93 2.51
C PRO A 19 -13.61 7.31 2.64
N GLU A 20 -13.23 8.00 3.72
CA GLU A 20 -11.86 8.42 3.99
C GLU A 20 -10.93 7.25 4.38
N ARG A 21 -11.48 6.07 4.71
CA ARG A 21 -10.68 4.86 5.03
C ARG A 21 -9.77 4.43 3.89
N ILE A 22 -10.25 4.46 2.64
CA ILE A 22 -9.45 4.05 1.47
C ILE A 22 -8.26 5.01 1.27
N PRO A 23 -8.44 6.34 1.21
CA PRO A 23 -7.33 7.29 1.16
C PRO A 23 -6.36 7.19 2.35
N LYS A 24 -6.84 6.90 3.57
CA LYS A 24 -5.97 6.70 4.75
C LYS A 24 -5.05 5.50 4.58
N VAL A 25 -5.59 4.35 4.16
CA VAL A 25 -4.79 3.15 3.88
C VAL A 25 -3.79 3.40 2.75
N ARG A 26 -4.23 4.01 1.64
CA ARG A 26 -3.35 4.33 0.50
C ARG A 26 -2.19 5.25 0.91
N ARG A 27 -2.45 6.27 1.74
CA ARG A 27 -1.40 7.18 2.25
C ARG A 27 -0.43 6.46 3.18
N SER A 28 -0.92 5.59 4.06
CA SER A 28 -0.07 4.78 4.94
C SER A 28 0.83 3.85 4.12
N MET A 29 0.27 3.13 3.15
CA MET A 29 1.02 2.26 2.24
C MET A 29 2.11 3.03 1.48
N CYS A 30 1.79 4.22 0.97
CA CYS A 30 2.78 5.08 0.31
C CYS A 30 3.95 5.47 1.25
N ARG A 31 3.64 5.83 2.50
CA ARG A 31 4.68 6.14 3.51
C ARG A 31 5.53 4.93 3.87
N ILE A 32 4.93 3.76 3.98
CA ILE A 32 5.65 2.50 4.19
C ILE A 32 6.59 2.23 3.01
N LYS A 33 6.09 2.36 1.78
CA LYS A 33 6.89 2.20 0.55
C LYS A 33 8.08 3.16 0.53
N HIS A 34 7.88 4.41 0.95
CA HIS A 34 8.94 5.41 1.06
C HIS A 34 10.04 4.95 2.04
N VAL A 35 9.67 4.63 3.28
CA VAL A 35 10.62 4.19 4.30
C VAL A 35 11.39 2.93 3.88
N LEU A 36 10.72 1.96 3.26
CA LEU A 36 11.37 0.76 2.77
C LEU A 36 12.33 1.04 1.61
N THR A 37 12.01 2.03 0.76
CA THR A 37 12.88 2.46 -0.33
C THR A 37 14.13 3.16 0.20
N GLU A 38 13.99 4.05 1.20
CA GLU A 38 15.12 4.72 1.86
C GLU A 38 16.09 3.68 2.46
N ARG A 39 15.56 2.70 3.21
CA ARG A 39 16.37 1.61 3.77
C ARG A 39 17.09 0.78 2.72
N ALA A 40 16.46 0.53 1.57
CA ALA A 40 17.09 -0.21 0.48
C ALA A 40 18.21 0.58 -0.21
N ILE A 41 18.22 1.92 -0.13
CA ILE A 41 19.31 2.78 -0.61
C ILE A 41 20.49 2.74 0.36
N GLU A 42 20.22 2.72 1.67
CA GLU A 42 21.23 2.68 2.73
C GLU A 42 21.88 1.28 2.89
N GLU A 43 21.29 0.23 2.34
CA GLU A 43 21.83 -1.14 2.42
C GLU A 43 23.13 -1.27 1.60
N PRO A 44 24.28 -1.60 2.25
CA PRO A 44 25.57 -1.70 1.58
C PRO A 44 25.71 -2.95 0.70
N ASP A 45 25.00 -4.03 1.00
CA ASP A 45 25.02 -5.24 0.15
C ASP A 45 24.08 -5.07 -1.06
N PRO A 46 24.62 -5.03 -2.30
CA PRO A 46 23.81 -4.85 -3.49
C PRO A 46 22.78 -5.97 -3.71
N ARG A 47 23.04 -7.19 -3.21
CA ARG A 47 22.09 -8.31 -3.32
C ARG A 47 20.87 -8.09 -2.43
N ARG A 48 21.11 -7.73 -1.16
CA ARG A 48 20.05 -7.43 -0.19
C ARG A 48 19.26 -6.18 -0.59
N SER A 49 19.93 -5.15 -1.12
CA SER A 49 19.26 -3.98 -1.70
C SER A 49 18.34 -4.36 -2.88
N ALA A 50 18.82 -5.23 -3.79
CA ALA A 50 18.02 -5.68 -4.94
C ALA A 50 16.79 -6.51 -4.53
N GLU A 51 16.95 -7.39 -3.53
CA GLU A 51 15.85 -8.16 -2.97
C GLU A 51 14.80 -7.26 -2.31
N MET A 52 15.23 -6.31 -1.48
CA MET A 52 14.35 -5.32 -0.86
C MET A 52 13.60 -4.50 -1.91
N LYS A 53 14.28 -4.02 -2.96
CA LYS A 53 13.64 -3.28 -4.07
C LYS A 53 12.59 -4.12 -4.79
N ARG A 54 12.84 -5.41 -5.02
CA ARG A 54 11.85 -6.33 -5.63
C ARG A 54 10.62 -6.50 -4.75
N MET A 55 10.82 -6.73 -3.45
CA MET A 55 9.73 -6.85 -2.49
C MET A 55 8.88 -5.58 -2.45
N VAL A 56 9.51 -4.40 -2.36
CA VAL A 56 8.83 -3.10 -2.30
C VAL A 56 8.03 -2.78 -3.58
N ASN A 57 8.49 -3.25 -4.74
CA ASN A 57 7.77 -3.07 -6.01
C ASN A 57 6.61 -4.05 -6.21
N ALA A 58 6.62 -5.17 -5.49
CA ALA A 58 5.50 -6.12 -5.46
C ALA A 58 4.37 -5.68 -4.50
N MET A 59 4.57 -4.59 -3.74
CA MET A 59 3.57 -3.92 -2.88
C MET A 59 2.90 -2.74 -3.59
#